data_AF-A0A2S3IJX0-F1
#
_entry.id   AF-A0A2S3IJX0-F1
#
_cell.length_a   1.000
_cell.length_b   1.000
_cell.length_c   1.000
_cell.angle_alpha   90.00
_cell.angle_beta   90.00
_cell.angle_gamma   90.00
#
_symmetry.space_group_name_H-M   'P 1'
#
loop_
_entity.id
_entity.type
_entity.pdbx_description
1 polymer ?
#
loop_
_entity_poly.entity_id
_entity_poly.type
_entity_poly.pdbx_seq_one_letter_code
_entity_poly.pdbx_strand_id
1 'polypeptide(L)'
;MAAAGDYDAEAELARFHESRAGVRGLVESGVTAVPPLFFAPTVPAPQAPATPPAFTVPVVELSLPRADTVALVGAAARSRGFFHVTNHRVPAGIVAAAARAFHEEPLAASSAFYSLHPAGSVAYSTVPITQRRGVDAAPILPWRDSLRVRFGPGEPELGSLPARCRDALHVYQRLLKGFGNEVAGLLSEALGVGAGRLEQKLQPTRVVGSLEHTDPGLFTVLAQDGVGGLQVRYHHDGAGGGGDGDGGVWVDVVPASCALLVNIGDLLKVHIVTVDLVVA
;
A
#
# COMPACT_ATOMS: atom_id res chain seq x y z
N MET A 1 42.40 -4.96 5.40
CA MET A 1 41.29 -4.31 6.13
C MET A 1 41.40 -2.81 5.91
N ALA A 2 40.70 -2.28 4.90
CA ALA A 2 40.60 -0.83 4.74
C ALA A 2 39.75 -0.28 5.90
N ALA A 3 40.19 0.83 6.49
CA ALA A 3 39.50 1.51 7.57
C ALA A 3 38.05 1.81 7.15
N ALA A 4 37.09 1.45 8.00
CA ALA A 4 35.72 1.93 7.87
C ALA A 4 35.78 3.45 8.00
N GLY A 5 35.74 4.16 6.86
CA GLY A 5 35.48 5.59 6.85
C GLY A 5 34.16 5.81 7.57
N ASP A 6 34.15 6.77 8.47
CA ASP A 6 32.99 7.15 9.28
C ASP A 6 31.81 7.45 8.34
N TYR A 7 30.87 6.52 8.23
CA TYR A 7 29.72 6.66 7.34
C TYR A 7 28.73 7.60 8.00
N ASP A 8 28.74 8.87 7.58
CA ASP A 8 27.81 9.88 8.06
C ASP A 8 26.43 9.67 7.42
N ALA A 9 25.60 8.86 8.08
CA ALA A 9 24.25 8.53 7.62
C ALA A 9 23.35 9.76 7.48
N GLU A 10 23.54 10.78 8.33
CA GLU A 10 22.73 11.99 8.28
C GLU A 10 23.09 12.84 7.05
N ALA A 11 24.39 13.04 6.79
CA ALA A 11 24.85 13.74 5.60
C ALA A 11 24.54 12.99 4.29
N GLU A 12 24.61 11.66 4.28
CA GLU A 12 24.20 10.84 3.13
C GLU A 12 22.69 10.93 2.89
N LEU A 13 21.86 10.89 3.95
CA LEU A 13 20.41 11.04 3.84
C LEU A 13 20.03 12.43 3.33
N ALA A 14 20.69 13.47 3.82
CA ALA A 14 20.51 14.85 3.36
C ALA A 14 20.84 14.97 1.87
N ARG A 15 22.01 14.46 1.43
CA ARG A 15 22.41 14.44 0.02
C ARG A 15 21.43 13.67 -0.87
N PHE A 16 20.98 12.51 -0.40
CA PHE A 16 20.00 11.70 -1.12
C PHE A 16 18.71 12.49 -1.37
N HIS A 17 18.17 13.15 -0.35
CA HIS A 17 16.95 13.96 -0.50
C HIS A 17 17.18 15.27 -1.26
N GLU A 18 18.34 15.92 -1.12
CA GLU A 18 18.71 17.12 -1.87
C GLU A 18 18.81 16.85 -3.37
N SER A 19 19.22 15.63 -3.77
CA SER A 19 19.25 15.22 -5.18
C SER A 19 17.85 15.22 -5.82
N ARG A 20 16.79 15.03 -5.02
CA ARG A 20 15.38 14.93 -5.44
C ARG A 20 15.11 13.82 -6.47
N ALA A 21 16.07 12.94 -6.71
CA ALA A 21 16.04 11.94 -7.75
C ALA A 21 15.50 10.58 -7.28
N GLY A 22 15.38 10.39 -5.96
CA GLY A 22 14.94 9.13 -5.36
C GLY A 22 15.88 7.96 -5.64
N VAL A 23 15.38 6.74 -5.40
CA VAL A 23 16.08 5.48 -5.70
C VAL A 23 16.34 5.36 -7.20
N ARG A 24 15.41 5.84 -8.04
CA ARG A 24 15.62 5.86 -9.49
C ARG A 24 16.91 6.59 -9.89
N GLY A 25 17.19 7.76 -9.30
CA GLY A 25 18.43 8.49 -9.56
C GLY A 25 19.68 7.70 -9.24
N LEU A 26 19.66 6.93 -8.14
CA LEU A 26 20.77 6.03 -7.78
C LEU A 26 20.95 4.96 -8.87
N VAL A 27 19.88 4.29 -9.28
CA VAL A 27 19.93 3.24 -10.31
C VAL A 27 20.44 3.80 -11.63
N GLU A 28 19.92 4.95 -12.09
CA GLU A 28 20.34 5.58 -13.35
C GLU A 28 21.79 6.09 -13.31
N SER A 29 22.32 6.42 -12.12
CA SER A 29 23.74 6.77 -11.94
C SER A 29 24.69 5.57 -12.04
N GLY A 30 24.17 4.34 -12.09
CA GLY A 30 24.95 3.11 -12.23
C GLY A 30 25.51 2.58 -10.89
N VAL A 31 24.81 2.78 -9.77
CA VAL A 31 25.22 2.19 -8.49
C VAL A 31 25.38 0.68 -8.60
N THR A 32 26.50 0.16 -8.09
CA THR A 32 26.83 -1.28 -8.12
C THR A 32 26.50 -1.99 -6.80
N ALA A 33 26.17 -1.24 -5.75
CA ALA A 33 25.75 -1.74 -4.45
C ALA A 33 24.66 -0.83 -3.84
N VAL A 34 23.77 -1.43 -3.06
CA VAL A 34 22.74 -0.69 -2.32
C VAL A 34 23.41 0.09 -1.18
N PRO A 35 23.17 1.41 -1.03
CA PRO A 35 23.75 2.20 0.05
C PRO A 35 23.26 1.77 1.44
N PRO A 36 24.06 2.00 2.51
CA PRO A 36 23.67 1.63 3.87
C PRO A 36 22.36 2.27 4.38
N LEU A 37 21.92 3.41 3.80
CA LEU A 37 20.62 4.04 4.13
C LEU A 37 19.41 3.11 3.95
N PHE A 38 19.55 2.06 3.15
CA PHE A 38 18.46 1.14 2.79
C PHE A 38 18.54 -0.21 3.51
N PHE A 39 19.58 -0.44 4.32
CA PHE A 39 19.71 -1.68 5.07
C PHE A 39 18.89 -1.64 6.36
N ALA A 40 17.96 -2.57 6.49
CA ALA A 40 17.31 -2.81 7.76
C ALA A 40 18.32 -3.39 8.77
N PRO A 41 18.23 -3.03 10.06
CA PRO A 41 19.04 -3.66 11.09
C PRO A 41 18.79 -5.16 11.09
N THR A 42 19.86 -5.95 11.22
CA THR A 42 19.83 -7.41 11.15
C THR A 42 19.06 -7.96 12.35
N VAL A 43 17.75 -8.13 12.20
CA VAL A 43 16.94 -8.93 13.13
C VAL A 43 17.05 -10.39 12.67
N PRO A 44 17.29 -11.36 13.57
CA PRO A 44 17.23 -12.76 13.19
C PRO A 44 15.88 -13.02 12.54
N ALA A 45 15.90 -13.47 11.28
CA ALA A 45 14.69 -13.81 10.56
C ALA A 45 13.87 -14.78 11.43
N PRO A 46 12.55 -14.55 11.62
CA PRO A 46 11.70 -15.54 12.24
C PRO A 46 11.94 -16.87 11.52
N GLN A 47 12.20 -17.94 12.26
CA GLN A 47 12.35 -19.26 11.64
C GLN A 47 11.05 -19.56 10.89
N ALA A 48 11.16 -19.74 9.57
CA ALA A 48 10.02 -20.11 8.75
C ALA A 48 9.43 -21.40 9.33
N PRO A 49 8.11 -21.45 9.60
CA PRO A 49 7.50 -22.66 10.12
C PRO A 49 7.74 -23.81 9.12
N ALA A 50 8.03 -25.00 9.64
CA ALA A 50 8.34 -26.19 8.84
C ALA A 50 7.23 -26.56 7.84
N THR A 51 6.01 -26.09 8.10
CA THR A 51 4.87 -26.12 7.19
C THR A 51 4.29 -24.71 7.11
N PRO A 52 4.26 -24.05 5.94
CA PRO A 52 3.61 -22.76 5.81
C PRO A 52 2.11 -22.92 6.13
N PRO A 53 1.51 -22.05 6.97
CA PRO A 53 0.09 -22.09 7.18
C PRO A 53 -0.64 -21.85 5.85
N ALA A 54 -1.68 -22.64 5.58
CA ALA A 54 -2.52 -22.46 4.40
C ALA A 54 -3.37 -21.19 4.54
N PHE A 55 -2.76 -20.04 4.26
CA PHE A 55 -3.47 -18.78 4.13
C PHE A 55 -3.94 -18.63 2.69
N THR A 56 -5.25 -18.52 2.51
CA THR A 56 -5.85 -18.23 1.21
C THR A 56 -6.68 -16.98 1.36
N VAL A 57 -6.39 -16.00 0.50
CA VAL A 57 -7.21 -14.80 0.39
C VAL A 57 -8.52 -15.18 -0.31
N PRO A 58 -9.69 -14.96 0.33
CA PRO A 58 -10.99 -15.21 -0.28
C PRO A 58 -11.16 -14.41 -1.58
N VAL A 59 -11.91 -14.97 -2.52
CA VAL A 59 -12.23 -14.30 -3.79
C VAL A 59 -13.72 -13.96 -3.79
N VAL A 60 -14.04 -12.70 -4.12
CA VAL A 60 -15.39 -12.16 -4.25
C VAL A 60 -15.64 -11.81 -5.70
N GLU A 61 -16.67 -12.41 -6.27
CA GLU A 61 -17.06 -12.24 -7.66
C GLU A 61 -18.21 -11.23 -7.78
N LEU A 62 -17.95 -10.04 -8.35
CA LEU A 62 -18.95 -8.96 -8.36
C LEU A 62 -20.09 -9.15 -9.36
N SER A 63 -19.96 -10.08 -10.31
CA SER A 63 -21.06 -10.38 -11.25
C SER A 63 -22.17 -11.25 -10.65
N LEU A 64 -21.99 -11.77 -9.43
CA LEU A 64 -23.02 -12.55 -8.72
C LEU A 64 -24.22 -11.69 -8.31
N PRO A 65 -25.38 -12.32 -8.02
CA PRO A 65 -26.52 -11.63 -7.43
C PRO A 65 -26.11 -10.85 -6.16
N ARG A 66 -26.67 -9.64 -5.99
CA ARG A 66 -26.28 -8.72 -4.90
C ARG A 66 -26.25 -9.38 -3.53
N ALA A 67 -27.26 -10.18 -3.20
CA ALA A 67 -27.36 -10.86 -1.90
C ALA A 67 -26.17 -11.81 -1.66
N ASP A 68 -25.75 -12.55 -2.67
CA ASP A 68 -24.62 -13.47 -2.59
C ASP A 68 -23.30 -12.70 -2.44
N THR A 69 -23.13 -11.64 -3.23
CA THR A 69 -21.96 -10.76 -3.14
C THR A 69 -21.83 -10.12 -1.76
N VAL A 70 -22.93 -9.61 -1.18
CA VAL A 70 -22.97 -9.04 0.18
C VAL A 70 -22.56 -10.08 1.22
N ALA A 71 -23.08 -11.30 1.12
CA ALA A 71 -22.73 -12.38 2.04
C ALA A 71 -21.24 -12.74 1.94
N LEU A 72 -20.69 -12.86 0.73
CA LEU A 72 -19.28 -13.16 0.49
C LEU A 72 -18.35 -12.05 1.01
N VAL A 73 -18.66 -10.78 0.73
CA VAL A 73 -17.89 -9.63 1.24
C VAL A 73 -17.89 -9.64 2.77
N GLY A 74 -19.06 -9.81 3.38
CA GLY A 74 -19.18 -9.87 4.84
C GLY A 74 -18.38 -11.01 5.46
N ALA A 75 -18.44 -12.20 4.87
CA ALA A 75 -17.67 -13.36 5.32
C ALA A 75 -16.16 -13.15 5.18
N ALA A 76 -15.71 -12.62 4.04
CA ALA A 76 -14.29 -12.40 3.77
C ALA A 76 -13.70 -11.29 4.65
N ALA A 77 -14.42 -10.17 4.81
CA ALA A 77 -14.04 -9.09 5.70
C ALA A 77 -13.91 -9.56 7.15
N ARG A 78 -14.84 -10.40 7.64
CA ARG A 78 -14.81 -10.94 9.01
C ARG A 78 -13.75 -12.01 9.26
N SER A 79 -13.52 -12.87 8.28
CA SER A 79 -12.62 -14.02 8.44
C SER A 79 -11.15 -13.66 8.24
N ARG A 80 -10.85 -12.82 7.24
CA ARG A 80 -9.47 -12.55 6.83
C ARG A 80 -9.11 -11.08 6.86
N GLY A 81 -10.09 -10.17 6.83
CA GLY A 81 -9.83 -8.74 6.66
C GLY A 81 -9.25 -8.37 5.28
N PHE A 82 -9.10 -9.35 4.39
CA PHE A 82 -8.53 -9.26 3.04
C PHE A 82 -9.37 -10.09 2.09
N PHE A 83 -9.58 -9.62 0.86
CA PHE A 83 -10.20 -10.40 -0.19
C PHE A 83 -9.84 -9.88 -1.58
N HIS A 84 -9.67 -10.80 -2.52
CA HIS A 84 -9.60 -10.47 -3.93
C HIS A 84 -11.01 -10.21 -4.46
N VAL A 85 -11.12 -9.25 -5.37
CA VAL A 85 -12.35 -8.93 -6.07
C VAL A 85 -12.13 -9.15 -7.56
N THR A 86 -13.00 -9.91 -8.20
CA THR A 86 -12.97 -10.23 -9.63
C THR A 86 -14.19 -9.68 -10.37
N ASN A 87 -14.09 -9.55 -11.70
CA ASN A 87 -15.08 -8.92 -12.59
C ASN A 87 -15.59 -7.55 -12.11
N HIS A 88 -14.70 -6.78 -11.49
CA HIS A 88 -14.94 -5.44 -10.97
C HIS A 88 -15.01 -4.34 -12.04
N ARG A 89 -14.96 -4.70 -13.33
CA ARG A 89 -15.10 -3.81 -14.50
C ARG A 89 -14.04 -2.69 -14.61
N VAL A 90 -13.02 -2.67 -13.74
CA VAL A 90 -11.85 -1.81 -13.91
C VAL A 90 -10.93 -2.47 -14.93
N PRO A 91 -10.57 -1.82 -16.05
CA PRO A 91 -9.68 -2.39 -17.05
C PRO A 91 -8.35 -2.82 -16.45
N ALA A 92 -7.92 -4.03 -16.81
CA ALA A 92 -6.65 -4.57 -16.36
C ALA A 92 -5.50 -3.64 -16.75
N GLY A 93 -4.55 -3.46 -15.84
CA GLY A 93 -3.33 -2.69 -16.09
C GLY A 93 -3.49 -1.17 -16.10
N ILE A 94 -4.70 -0.60 -15.91
CA ILE A 94 -4.85 0.87 -15.88
C ILE A 94 -4.03 1.54 -14.77
N VAL A 95 -3.93 0.87 -13.61
CA VAL A 95 -3.14 1.35 -12.47
C VAL A 95 -1.65 1.32 -12.80
N ALA A 96 -1.19 0.20 -13.36
CA ALA A 96 0.18 0.02 -13.78
C ALA A 96 0.56 1.02 -14.88
N ALA A 97 -0.35 1.28 -15.83
CA ALA A 97 -0.16 2.26 -16.89
C ALA A 97 -0.05 3.69 -16.33
N ALA A 98 -0.89 4.06 -15.35
CA ALA A 98 -0.83 5.39 -14.71
C ALA A 98 0.48 5.59 -13.92
N ALA A 99 0.90 4.57 -13.15
CA ALA A 99 2.17 4.59 -12.43
C ALA A 99 3.36 4.68 -13.40
N ARG A 100 3.38 3.80 -14.41
CA ARG A 100 4.40 3.77 -15.46
C ARG A 100 4.50 5.12 -16.19
N ALA A 101 3.37 5.72 -16.55
CA ALA A 101 3.33 7.01 -17.24
C ALA A 101 4.00 8.15 -16.44
N PHE A 102 4.08 8.06 -15.11
CA PHE A 102 4.88 8.99 -14.31
C PHE A 102 6.35 8.55 -14.23
N HIS A 103 6.58 7.28 -13.90
CA HIS A 103 7.93 6.75 -13.64
C HIS A 103 8.80 6.62 -14.90
N GLU A 104 8.21 6.69 -16.10
CA GLU A 104 8.94 6.73 -17.38
C GLU A 104 9.23 8.15 -17.88
N GLU A 105 8.72 9.20 -17.22
CA GLU A 105 9.07 10.58 -17.56
C GLU A 105 10.57 10.83 -17.31
N PRO A 106 11.19 11.83 -17.95
CA PRO A 106 12.57 12.21 -17.66
C PRO A 106 12.76 12.49 -16.16
N LEU A 107 13.89 12.06 -15.58
CA LEU A 107 14.16 12.21 -14.15
C LEU A 107 13.99 13.66 -13.66
N ALA A 108 14.36 14.65 -14.48
CA ALA A 108 14.17 16.06 -14.17
C ALA A 108 12.68 16.45 -13.99
N ALA A 109 11.78 15.85 -14.77
CA ALA A 109 10.34 16.11 -14.69
C ALA A 109 9.74 15.47 -13.42
N SER A 110 10.09 14.23 -13.08
CA SER A 110 9.63 13.59 -11.85
C SER A 110 10.22 14.23 -10.58
N SER A 111 11.49 14.65 -10.64
CA SER A 111 12.19 15.31 -9.52
C SER A 111 11.55 16.66 -9.13
N ALA A 112 10.88 17.33 -10.07
CA ALA A 112 10.13 18.56 -9.79
C ALA A 112 9.02 18.35 -8.73
N PHE A 113 8.46 17.14 -8.66
CA PHE A 113 7.45 16.75 -7.67
C PHE A 113 8.05 16.20 -6.38
N TYR A 114 9.38 16.05 -6.28
CA TYR A 114 10.01 15.45 -5.12
C TYR A 114 9.80 16.31 -3.88
N SER A 115 9.11 15.78 -2.86
CA SER A 115 8.86 16.46 -1.59
C SER A 115 8.47 15.47 -0.47
N LEU A 116 9.13 15.57 0.67
CA LEU A 116 8.77 14.82 1.89
C LEU A 116 7.58 15.47 2.64
N HIS A 117 7.40 16.78 2.48
CA HIS A 117 6.36 17.58 3.12
C HIS A 117 5.54 18.35 2.06
N PRO A 118 4.72 17.64 1.26
CA PRO A 118 4.00 18.28 0.17
C PRO A 118 2.85 19.14 0.70
N ALA A 119 2.76 20.38 0.20
CA ALA A 119 1.59 21.26 0.43
C ALA A 119 0.40 20.88 -0.49
N GLY A 120 0.68 20.33 -1.68
CA GLY A 120 -0.32 20.03 -2.71
C GLY A 120 -0.85 18.59 -2.72
N SER A 121 -1.73 18.31 -3.67
CA SER A 121 -2.36 16.99 -3.90
C SER A 121 -1.38 15.93 -4.42
N VAL A 122 -0.31 16.34 -5.10
CA VAL A 122 0.66 15.46 -5.75
C VAL A 122 2.03 15.56 -5.08
N ALA A 123 2.69 14.42 -4.86
CA ALA A 123 4.06 14.36 -4.36
C ALA A 123 4.78 13.13 -4.88
N TYR A 124 6.03 13.28 -5.27
CA TYR A 124 6.97 12.18 -5.49
C TYR A 124 7.93 12.13 -4.30
N SER A 125 8.30 10.94 -3.81
CA SER A 125 9.22 10.84 -2.67
C SER A 125 9.71 9.42 -2.44
N THR A 126 10.87 9.32 -1.81
CA THR A 126 11.31 8.15 -1.05
C THR A 126 11.15 8.50 0.42
N VAL A 127 10.05 8.06 1.05
CA VAL A 127 9.73 8.46 2.43
C VAL A 127 10.50 7.55 3.40
N PRO A 128 11.26 8.10 4.35
CA PRO A 128 11.90 7.29 5.37
C PRO A 128 10.87 6.56 6.23
N ILE A 129 11.21 5.32 6.56
CA ILE A 129 10.43 4.46 7.43
C ILE A 129 10.83 4.78 8.88
N THR A 130 9.87 5.25 9.69
CA THR A 130 10.07 5.41 11.13
C THR A 130 9.83 4.09 11.85
N GLN A 131 10.87 3.53 12.46
CA GLN A 131 10.76 2.29 13.24
C GLN A 131 9.95 2.54 14.52
N ARG A 132 8.98 1.66 14.82
CA ARG A 132 8.09 1.78 15.98
C ARG A 132 8.74 1.40 17.32
N ARG A 133 9.95 0.83 17.34
CA ARG A 133 10.59 0.40 18.59
C ARG A 133 11.55 1.47 19.11
N GLY A 134 11.37 1.81 20.39
CA GLY A 134 12.13 2.83 21.09
C GLY A 134 13.64 2.62 21.03
N VAL A 135 14.34 3.76 21.14
CA VAL A 135 15.78 4.02 21.03
C VAL A 135 16.24 4.39 19.62
N ASP A 136 16.49 5.70 19.44
CA ASP A 136 17.55 6.34 18.62
C ASP A 136 18.06 5.64 17.34
N ALA A 137 17.18 4.95 16.61
CA ALA A 137 17.53 4.33 15.35
C ALA A 137 17.36 5.33 14.22
N ALA A 138 18.41 5.49 13.41
CA ALA A 138 18.34 6.29 12.19
C ALA A 138 17.22 5.75 11.29
N PRO A 139 16.44 6.62 10.63
CA PRO A 139 15.37 6.19 9.76
C PRO A 139 15.94 5.41 8.55
N ILE A 140 15.24 4.35 8.15
CA ILE A 140 15.66 3.50 7.02
C ILE A 140 14.87 3.94 5.78
N LEU A 141 15.54 4.05 4.64
CA LEU A 141 14.85 4.30 3.37
C LEU A 141 14.38 2.98 2.74
N PRO A 142 13.16 2.94 2.18
CA PRO A 142 12.76 1.82 1.35
C PRO A 142 13.49 1.86 0.00
N TRP A 143 13.82 0.71 -0.58
CA TRP A 143 14.38 0.63 -1.93
C TRP A 143 13.30 0.80 -3.01
N ARG A 144 12.55 1.90 -2.94
CA ARG A 144 11.48 2.25 -3.88
C ARG A 144 11.17 3.74 -3.82
N ASP A 145 10.58 4.23 -4.90
CA ASP A 145 10.00 5.57 -4.93
C ASP A 145 8.47 5.51 -4.96
N SER A 146 7.81 6.58 -4.54
CA SER A 146 6.36 6.66 -4.49
C SER A 146 5.86 7.96 -5.08
N LEU A 147 4.95 7.85 -6.05
CA LEU A 147 4.04 8.92 -6.44
C LEU A 147 2.78 8.83 -5.56
N ARG A 148 2.50 9.88 -4.81
CA ARG A 148 1.27 10.05 -4.04
C ARG A 148 0.39 11.08 -4.72
N VAL A 149 -0.85 10.71 -4.99
CA VAL A 149 -1.90 11.62 -5.49
C VAL A 149 -3.08 11.58 -4.53
N ARG A 150 -3.45 12.73 -4.00
CA ARG A 150 -4.59 12.90 -3.07
C ARG A 150 -5.79 13.42 -3.84
N PHE A 151 -6.89 12.70 -3.74
CA PHE A 151 -8.17 13.09 -4.32
C PHE A 151 -9.06 13.72 -3.25
N GLY A 152 -9.29 15.04 -3.34
CA GLY A 152 -10.22 15.73 -2.45
C GLY A 152 -11.68 15.49 -2.81
N PRO A 153 -12.63 16.08 -2.05
CA PRO A 153 -14.05 16.10 -2.41
C PRO A 153 -14.34 16.87 -3.71
N GLY A 154 -13.42 17.73 -4.15
CA GLY A 154 -13.48 18.46 -5.42
C GLY A 154 -12.78 17.73 -6.58
N GLU A 155 -12.70 18.42 -7.71
CA GLU A 155 -11.92 17.90 -8.83
C GLU A 155 -10.45 17.71 -8.45
N PRO A 156 -9.82 16.65 -8.97
CA PRO A 156 -8.44 16.34 -8.66
C PRO A 156 -7.54 17.42 -9.27
N GLU A 157 -6.70 18.07 -8.47
CA GLU A 157 -5.73 19.02 -9.01
C GLU A 157 -4.56 18.23 -9.64
N LEU A 158 -4.73 17.82 -10.89
CA LEU A 158 -3.77 17.04 -11.67
C LEU A 158 -3.11 17.87 -12.78
N GLY A 159 -3.45 19.15 -12.90
CA GLY A 159 -2.96 20.02 -13.98
C GLY A 159 -1.44 20.19 -13.99
N SER A 160 -0.80 20.02 -12.83
CA SER A 160 0.66 20.07 -12.70
C SER A 160 1.35 18.82 -13.25
N LEU A 161 0.68 17.68 -13.36
CA LEU A 161 1.28 16.42 -13.80
C LEU A 161 1.58 16.40 -15.31
N PRO A 162 2.60 15.64 -15.74
CA PRO A 162 2.85 15.35 -17.16
C PRO A 162 1.60 14.79 -17.83
N ALA A 163 1.35 15.20 -19.09
CA ALA A 163 0.09 14.92 -19.78
C ALA A 163 -0.28 13.42 -19.80
N ARG A 164 0.70 12.54 -20.10
CA ARG A 164 0.50 11.09 -20.13
C ARG A 164 0.04 10.55 -18.77
N CYS A 165 0.71 10.97 -17.69
CA CYS A 165 0.37 10.59 -16.33
C CYS A 165 -1.00 11.15 -15.91
N ARG A 166 -1.22 12.44 -16.16
CA ARG A 166 -2.46 13.14 -15.84
C ARG A 166 -3.67 12.45 -16.46
N ASP A 167 -3.62 12.17 -17.76
CA ASP A 167 -4.76 11.62 -18.48
C ASP A 167 -5.08 10.19 -18.00
N ALA A 168 -4.04 9.37 -17.75
CA ALA A 168 -4.20 8.05 -17.16
C ALA A 168 -4.81 8.10 -15.74
N LEU A 169 -4.37 9.05 -14.91
CA LEU A 169 -4.89 9.21 -13.55
C LEU A 169 -6.35 9.69 -13.51
N HIS A 170 -6.78 10.53 -14.45
CA HIS A 170 -8.20 10.93 -14.55
C HIS A 170 -9.11 9.73 -14.83
N VAL A 171 -8.70 8.84 -15.74
CA VAL A 171 -9.46 7.61 -16.04
C VAL A 171 -9.44 6.69 -14.82
N TYR A 172 -8.27 6.49 -14.22
CA TYR A 172 -8.09 5.66 -13.03
C TYR A 172 -8.97 6.12 -11.85
N GLN A 173 -8.94 7.42 -11.52
CA GLN A 173 -9.74 7.97 -10.42
C GLN A 173 -11.24 7.75 -10.63
N ARG A 174 -11.74 8.00 -11.85
CA ARG A 174 -13.17 7.84 -12.15
C ARG A 174 -13.62 6.41 -11.91
N LEU A 175 -12.84 5.44 -12.39
CA LEU A 175 -13.15 4.02 -12.27
C LEU A 175 -13.01 3.52 -10.82
N LEU A 176 -11.94 3.90 -10.13
CA LEU A 176 -11.78 3.54 -8.72
C LEU A 176 -12.79 4.19 -7.79
N LYS A 177 -13.25 5.41 -8.09
CA LYS A 177 -14.33 6.04 -7.32
C LYS A 177 -15.62 5.22 -7.43
N GLY A 178 -15.97 4.77 -8.64
CA GLY A 178 -17.11 3.88 -8.86
C GLY A 178 -16.96 2.56 -8.09
N PHE A 179 -15.81 1.91 -8.24
CA PHE A 179 -15.50 0.66 -7.54
C PHE A 179 -15.51 0.80 -6.01
N GLY A 180 -14.88 1.86 -5.49
CA GLY A 180 -14.82 2.13 -4.05
C GLY A 180 -16.21 2.37 -3.46
N ASN A 181 -17.09 3.09 -4.17
CA ASN A 181 -18.47 3.25 -3.75
C ASN A 181 -19.22 1.91 -3.72
N GLU A 182 -19.03 1.05 -4.73
CA GLU A 182 -19.65 -0.28 -4.78
C GLU A 182 -19.22 -1.17 -3.61
N VAL A 183 -17.91 -1.22 -3.31
CA VAL A 183 -17.36 -1.95 -2.17
C VAL A 183 -17.85 -1.38 -0.84
N ALA A 184 -17.88 -0.05 -0.69
CA ALA A 184 -18.40 0.62 0.50
C ALA A 184 -19.88 0.29 0.73
N GLY A 185 -20.70 0.25 -0.33
CA GLY A 185 -22.09 -0.16 -0.28
C GLY A 185 -22.25 -1.62 0.16
N LEU A 186 -21.46 -2.53 -0.44
CA LEU A 186 -21.45 -3.96 -0.07
C LEU A 186 -21.10 -4.17 1.41
N LEU A 187 -20.06 -3.48 1.89
CA LEU A 187 -19.65 -3.53 3.29
C LEU A 187 -20.73 -2.94 4.21
N SER A 188 -21.38 -1.84 3.81
CA SER A 188 -22.46 -1.23 4.60
C SER A 188 -23.66 -2.18 4.76
N GLU A 189 -24.05 -2.86 3.68
CA GLU A 189 -25.10 -3.87 3.70
C GLU A 189 -24.70 -5.10 4.55
N ALA A 190 -23.47 -5.59 4.38
CA ALA A 190 -22.94 -6.73 5.14
C ALA A 190 -22.83 -6.47 6.65
N LEU A 191 -22.73 -5.20 7.05
CA LEU A 191 -22.75 -4.73 8.43
C LEU A 191 -24.17 -4.44 8.96
N GLY A 192 -25.19 -4.48 8.11
CA GLY A 192 -26.57 -4.17 8.49
C GLY A 192 -26.82 -2.68 8.80
N VAL A 193 -25.93 -1.77 8.40
CA VAL A 193 -26.05 -0.32 8.70
C VAL A 193 -26.78 0.47 7.60
N GLY A 194 -27.35 -0.23 6.62
CA GLY A 194 -28.02 0.33 5.44
C GLY A 194 -27.04 0.78 4.36
N ALA A 195 -27.40 0.56 3.08
CA ALA A 195 -26.59 1.00 1.94
C ALA A 195 -26.35 2.53 1.98
N GLY A 196 -25.13 2.98 1.65
CA GLY A 196 -24.79 4.41 1.54
C GLY A 196 -24.14 5.07 2.76
N ARG A 197 -24.10 4.43 3.94
CA ARG A 197 -23.55 5.08 5.15
C ARG A 197 -22.01 5.16 5.16
N LEU A 198 -21.33 4.19 4.57
CA LEU A 198 -19.87 4.21 4.43
C LEU A 198 -19.39 5.02 3.21
N GLU A 199 -20.22 5.11 2.16
CA GLU A 199 -19.91 5.88 0.94
C GLU A 199 -19.70 7.37 1.26
N GLN A 200 -20.45 7.92 2.22
CA GLN A 200 -20.32 9.31 2.68
C GLN A 200 -19.03 9.59 3.46
N LYS A 201 -18.27 8.55 3.86
CA LYS A 201 -17.08 8.65 4.72
C LYS A 201 -15.77 8.32 4.02
N LEU A 202 -15.78 8.11 2.69
CA LEU A 202 -14.57 7.89 1.90
C LEU A 202 -13.73 9.19 1.84
N GLN A 203 -12.90 9.41 2.86
CA GLN A 203 -11.85 10.42 2.84
C GLN A 203 -10.49 9.73 2.73
N PRO A 204 -9.61 10.14 1.80
CA PRO A 204 -8.32 9.49 1.64
C PRO A 204 -7.44 9.78 2.84
N THR A 205 -7.09 8.73 3.57
CA THR A 205 -6.03 8.79 4.58
C THR A 205 -4.72 8.34 3.94
N ARG A 206 -3.61 8.96 4.35
CA ARG A 206 -2.27 8.73 3.79
C ARG A 206 -1.91 7.24 3.82
N VAL A 207 -1.61 6.66 2.66
CA VAL A 207 -0.95 5.35 2.58
C VAL A 207 0.46 5.57 2.06
N VAL A 208 1.43 5.06 2.81
CA VAL A 208 2.85 4.96 2.46
C VAL A 208 3.16 3.50 2.65
N GLY A 209 3.60 2.79 1.60
CA GLY A 209 4.09 1.41 1.81
C GLY A 209 5.19 1.42 2.88
N SER A 210 4.93 0.64 3.90
CA SER A 210 5.42 0.82 5.24
C SER A 210 6.01 -0.51 5.71
N LEU A 211 6.78 -0.46 6.79
CA LEU A 211 6.92 -1.61 7.69
C LEU A 211 5.54 -2.08 8.16
N GLU A 212 5.53 -3.11 9.00
CA GLU A 212 4.36 -3.57 9.72
C GLU A 212 3.46 -2.41 10.16
N HIS A 213 2.26 -2.37 9.58
CA HIS A 213 1.28 -1.33 9.82
C HIS A 213 -0.14 -1.86 9.65
N THR A 214 -1.10 -1.08 10.14
CA THR A 214 -2.50 -1.21 9.79
C THR A 214 -2.93 0.00 8.98
N ASP A 215 -3.89 -0.18 8.08
CA ASP A 215 -4.42 0.94 7.30
C ASP A 215 -5.42 1.76 8.12
N PRO A 216 -5.21 3.08 8.32
CA PRO A 216 -6.06 3.89 9.18
C PRO A 216 -7.41 4.26 8.55
N GLY A 217 -7.71 3.83 7.33
CA GLY A 217 -8.92 4.17 6.58
C GLY A 217 -10.11 3.24 6.83
N LEU A 218 -11.12 3.31 5.96
CA LEU A 218 -12.21 2.33 5.94
C LEU A 218 -11.75 1.01 5.33
N PHE A 219 -11.18 1.09 4.15
CA PHE A 219 -10.57 -0.02 3.43
C PHE A 219 -9.57 0.55 2.42
N THR A 220 -8.67 -0.30 1.95
CA THR A 220 -7.72 0.00 0.88
C THR A 220 -8.01 -0.91 -0.30
N VAL A 221 -7.79 -0.39 -1.51
CA VAL A 221 -7.85 -1.14 -2.77
C VAL A 221 -6.44 -1.17 -3.35
N LEU A 222 -5.90 -2.37 -3.52
CA LEU A 222 -4.57 -2.62 -4.02
C LEU A 222 -4.64 -3.35 -5.36
N ALA A 223 -3.99 -2.79 -6.38
CA ALA A 223 -3.67 -3.50 -7.61
C ALA A 223 -2.21 -3.95 -7.52
N GLN A 224 -1.98 -5.26 -7.58
CA GLN A 224 -0.63 -5.84 -7.61
C GLN A 224 -0.22 -6.09 -9.07
N ASP A 225 1.08 -6.02 -9.33
CA ASP A 225 1.64 -6.57 -10.55
C ASP A 225 1.83 -8.10 -10.40
N GLY A 226 2.46 -8.72 -11.40
CA GLY A 226 2.75 -10.15 -11.35
C GLY A 226 3.93 -10.54 -10.45
N VAL A 227 4.63 -9.58 -9.85
CA VAL A 227 5.84 -9.84 -9.04
C VAL A 227 5.45 -10.20 -7.60
N GLY A 228 4.47 -9.51 -7.03
CA GLY A 228 4.02 -9.74 -5.65
C GLY A 228 4.76 -8.89 -4.62
N GLY A 229 5.06 -9.47 -3.45
CA GLY A 229 5.76 -8.79 -2.34
C GLY A 229 4.88 -8.32 -1.18
N LEU A 230 3.56 -8.49 -1.29
CA LEU A 230 2.66 -8.24 -0.16
C LEU A 230 2.71 -9.41 0.83
N GLN A 231 2.93 -9.10 2.10
CA GLN A 231 2.81 -10.03 3.21
C GLN A 231 1.76 -9.55 4.20
N VAL A 232 1.01 -10.50 4.74
CA VAL A 232 0.00 -10.24 5.78
C VAL A 232 0.32 -11.03 7.03
N ARG A 233 0.11 -10.42 8.21
CA ARG A 233 0.28 -11.10 9.48
C ARG A 233 -1.00 -11.84 9.83
N TYR A 234 -0.96 -13.17 9.76
CA TYR A 234 -2.10 -14.03 10.06
C TYR A 234 -2.00 -14.60 11.49
N HIS A 235 -3.04 -14.41 12.28
CA HIS A 235 -3.21 -15.02 13.59
C HIS A 235 -4.09 -16.26 13.46
N HIS A 236 -3.64 -17.40 14.00
CA HIS A 236 -4.42 -18.63 13.93
C HIS A 236 -5.65 -18.54 14.86
N ASP A 237 -6.78 -19.09 14.41
CA ASP A 237 -8.02 -19.05 15.18
C ASP A 237 -7.82 -19.70 16.55
N GLY A 238 -7.95 -18.92 17.63
CA GLY A 238 -7.81 -19.38 19.02
C GLY A 238 -6.72 -18.69 19.85
N ALA A 239 -5.85 -17.89 19.25
CA ALA A 239 -4.92 -17.03 19.98
C ALA A 239 -5.62 -15.72 20.37
N GLY A 240 -6.09 -15.64 21.62
CA GLY A 240 -6.57 -14.38 22.17
C GLY A 240 -5.39 -13.45 22.48
N GLY A 241 -5.44 -12.21 21.97
CA GLY A 241 -4.63 -11.11 22.50
C GLY A 241 -4.01 -10.20 21.44
N GLY A 242 -4.60 -9.01 21.25
CA GLY A 242 -4.03 -7.90 20.47
C GLY A 242 -2.86 -7.22 21.18
N GLY A 243 -1.74 -7.93 21.34
CA GLY A 243 -0.48 -7.40 21.86
C GLY A 243 0.69 -7.61 20.90
N ASP A 244 1.63 -6.67 20.89
CA ASP A 244 2.89 -6.68 20.16
C ASP A 244 3.81 -7.81 20.67
N GLY A 245 3.47 -9.05 20.30
CA GLY A 245 4.13 -10.27 20.77
C GLY A 245 3.34 -11.55 20.54
N ASP A 246 2.10 -11.46 20.04
CA ASP A 246 1.31 -12.64 19.67
C ASP A 246 1.87 -13.31 18.40
N GLY A 247 1.90 -14.65 18.39
CA GLY A 247 2.59 -15.53 17.44
C GLY A 247 1.99 -15.58 16.04
N GLY A 248 1.60 -14.44 15.49
CA GLY A 248 1.15 -14.29 14.11
C GLY A 248 2.25 -14.68 13.12
N VAL A 249 1.86 -15.37 12.05
CA VAL A 249 2.77 -15.81 10.98
C VAL A 249 2.61 -14.86 9.80
N TRP A 250 3.72 -14.37 9.27
CA TRP A 250 3.74 -13.63 8.00
C TRP A 250 3.51 -14.58 6.85
N VAL A 251 2.54 -14.26 5.99
CA VAL A 251 2.21 -15.07 4.81
C VAL A 251 2.19 -14.20 3.57
N ASP A 252 2.80 -14.70 2.51
CA ASP A 252 2.78 -14.07 1.19
C ASP A 252 1.37 -14.09 0.60
N VAL A 253 0.93 -12.95 0.07
CA VAL A 253 -0.29 -12.85 -0.72
C VAL A 253 0.07 -13.03 -2.19
N VAL A 254 -0.33 -14.17 -2.74
CA VAL A 254 -0.13 -14.49 -4.15
C VAL A 254 -0.97 -13.50 -5.00
N PRO A 255 -0.35 -12.75 -5.93
CA PRO A 255 -1.08 -11.88 -6.84
C PRO A 255 -2.09 -12.65 -7.67
N ALA A 256 -3.35 -12.20 -7.66
CA ALA A 256 -4.38 -12.75 -8.52
C ALA A 256 -4.50 -11.95 -9.82
N SER A 257 -4.40 -12.63 -10.96
CA SER A 257 -4.58 -12.01 -12.28
C SER A 257 -5.99 -11.43 -12.41
N CYS A 258 -6.10 -10.22 -12.95
CA CYS A 258 -7.38 -9.52 -13.15
C CYS A 258 -8.22 -9.35 -11.87
N ALA A 259 -7.57 -9.27 -10.71
CA ALA A 259 -8.23 -9.00 -9.44
C ALA A 259 -7.68 -7.73 -8.78
N LEU A 260 -8.53 -7.10 -7.98
CA LEU A 260 -8.13 -6.07 -7.02
C LEU A 260 -8.16 -6.69 -5.63
N LEU A 261 -7.12 -6.47 -4.84
CA LEU A 261 -7.12 -6.84 -3.43
C LEU A 261 -7.77 -5.72 -2.62
N VAL A 262 -8.70 -6.07 -1.74
CA VAL A 262 -9.30 -5.16 -0.77
C VAL A 262 -8.90 -5.60 0.63
N ASN A 263 -8.48 -4.64 1.45
CA ASN A 263 -8.24 -4.88 2.87
C ASN A 263 -9.00 -3.90 3.75
N ILE A 264 -9.44 -4.39 4.90
CA ILE A 264 -10.21 -3.61 5.87
C ILE A 264 -9.28 -2.74 6.71
N GLY A 265 -9.61 -1.46 6.81
CA GLY A 265 -8.89 -0.47 7.60
C GLY A 265 -9.49 -0.28 8.99
N ASP A 266 -8.73 0.39 9.84
CA ASP A 266 -8.98 0.50 11.28
C ASP A 266 -10.31 1.17 11.62
N LEU A 267 -10.81 2.07 10.77
CA LEU A 267 -12.12 2.69 10.97
C LEU A 267 -13.29 1.71 10.83
N LEU A 268 -13.11 0.62 10.09
CA LEU A 268 -14.07 -0.49 10.02
C LEU A 268 -13.77 -1.59 11.05
N LYS A 269 -12.51 -1.71 11.50
CA LYS A 269 -12.10 -2.72 12.50
C LYS A 269 -12.68 -2.53 13.89
N VAL A 270 -13.24 -1.35 14.23
CA VAL A 270 -14.01 -1.15 15.48
C VAL A 270 -15.17 -2.17 15.61
N HIS A 271 -15.55 -2.83 14.51
CA HIS A 271 -16.53 -3.92 14.50
C HIS A 271 -15.99 -5.29 14.00
N ILE A 272 -14.73 -5.41 13.57
CA ILE A 272 -14.14 -6.63 12.94
C ILE A 272 -12.61 -6.73 13.18
N VAL A 273 -12.10 -7.94 13.41
CA VAL A 273 -10.72 -8.37 13.78
C VAL A 273 -9.53 -7.58 13.16
N THR A 274 -8.45 -7.46 13.94
CA THR A 274 -7.15 -6.81 13.64
C THR A 274 -6.29 -7.57 12.62
N VAL A 275 -5.68 -6.87 11.65
CA VAL A 275 -4.67 -7.43 10.74
C VAL A 275 -3.60 -6.39 10.42
N ASP A 276 -2.33 -6.81 10.48
CA ASP A 276 -1.12 -6.03 10.19
C ASP A 276 -0.55 -6.37 8.78
N LEU A 277 0.06 -5.38 8.12
CA LEU A 277 0.51 -5.34 6.73
C LEU A 277 2.00 -5.03 6.62
N VAL A 278 2.73 -5.77 5.78
CA VAL A 278 4.06 -5.40 5.28
C VAL A 278 4.05 -5.50 3.75
N VAL A 279 4.49 -4.44 3.08
CA VAL A 279 4.81 -4.50 1.65
C VAL A 279 6.33 -4.49 1.55
N ALA A 280 6.92 -5.64 1.20
CA ALA A 280 8.36 -5.77 0.96
C ALA A 280 8.71 -5.28 -0.45
#